data_AF-A0A7U9R626-F1
#
_entry.id   AF-A0A7U9R626-F1
#
_cell.length_a   1.000
_cell.length_b   1.000
_cell.length_c   1.000
_cell.angle_alpha   90.00
_cell.angle_beta   90.00
_cell.angle_gamma   90.00
#
_symmetry.space_group_name_H-M   'P 1'
#
loop_
_entity.id
_entity.type
_entity.pdbx_description
1 polymer ?
#
loop_
_entity_poly.entity_id
_entity_poly.type
_entity_poly.pdbx_seq_one_letter_code
_entity_poly.pdbx_strand_id
1 'polypeptide(L)'
;MARNKNPEETVNRILDTAYRLFLEKGYEHTSIQDIINHLGGLSKGAIYHHFKSKEDILEAVTNRITEQSNRMLAEIRDRRDLNGSEKLKAIFQESINRPVQDEIFAMAPNFQNNAKLMFSMVTDSIKQVAPNYILPIIEEGIADGTIVTDYPVQLAELIIFVANIWMNPMNFGDTQEESFGKFMVFQQMLKGFGLDIVDEKMLERLQELTVIYLKKK
;
A
#
# COMPACT_ATOMS: atom_id res chain seq x y z
N MET A 1 19.30 -35.74 4.42
CA MET A 1 18.44 -34.54 4.58
C MET A 1 18.77 -33.59 3.44
N ALA A 2 17.79 -33.31 2.57
CA ALA A 2 18.02 -32.51 1.38
C ALA A 2 18.26 -31.04 1.77
N ARG A 3 19.48 -30.55 1.52
CA ARG A 3 19.85 -29.13 1.60
C ARG A 3 18.96 -28.39 0.60
N ASN A 4 18.10 -27.48 1.06
CA ASN A 4 17.17 -26.77 0.19
C ASN A 4 17.97 -26.03 -0.88
N LYS A 5 17.80 -26.41 -2.15
CA LYS A 5 18.72 -26.06 -3.25
C LYS A 5 18.54 -24.62 -3.76
N ASN A 6 17.59 -23.87 -3.22
CA ASN A 6 17.34 -22.49 -3.62
C ASN A 6 16.93 -21.60 -2.41
N PRO A 7 17.83 -20.75 -1.89
CA PRO A 7 17.55 -19.85 -0.78
C PRO A 7 16.35 -18.92 -1.05
N GLU A 8 16.20 -18.40 -2.27
CA GLU A 8 15.10 -17.51 -2.66
C GLU A 8 13.74 -18.21 -2.61
N GLU A 9 13.66 -19.46 -3.08
CA GLU A 9 12.43 -20.25 -3.03
C GLU A 9 12.00 -20.51 -1.58
N THR A 10 12.97 -20.70 -0.68
CA THR A 10 12.72 -20.86 0.76
C THR A 10 12.13 -19.58 1.34
N VAL A 11 12.75 -18.43 1.03
CA VAL A 11 12.27 -17.12 1.48
C VAL A 11 10.86 -16.86 0.97
N ASN A 12 10.59 -17.07 -0.32
CA ASN A 12 9.27 -16.86 -0.91
C ASN A 12 8.20 -17.72 -0.23
N ARG A 13 8.47 -19.01 0.02
CA ARG A 13 7.55 -19.88 0.75
C ARG A 13 7.27 -19.38 2.16
N ILE A 14 8.31 -18.93 2.88
CA ILE A 14 8.15 -18.35 4.23
C ILE A 14 7.25 -17.11 4.16
N LEU A 15 7.51 -16.20 3.23
CA LEU A 15 6.72 -14.97 3.07
C LEU A 15 5.28 -15.26 2.66
N ASP A 16 5.04 -16.18 1.73
CA ASP A 16 3.68 -16.57 1.31
C ASP A 16 2.89 -17.17 2.48
N THR A 17 3.55 -18.03 3.27
CA THR A 17 2.91 -18.66 4.44
C THR A 17 2.64 -17.65 5.55
N ALA A 18 3.60 -16.77 5.82
CA ALA A 18 3.47 -15.71 6.81
C ALA A 18 2.36 -14.73 6.42
N TYR A 19 2.34 -14.28 5.16
CA TYR A 19 1.30 -13.40 4.63
C TYR A 19 -0.09 -14.00 4.82
N ARG A 20 -0.29 -15.25 4.42
CA ARG A 20 -1.57 -15.96 4.61
C ARG A 20 -1.95 -16.08 6.09
N LEU A 21 -1.02 -16.45 6.97
CA LEU A 21 -1.33 -16.59 8.40
C LEU A 21 -1.66 -15.25 9.06
N PHE A 22 -0.93 -14.19 8.68
CA PHE A 22 -1.21 -12.84 9.14
C PHE A 22 -2.59 -12.35 8.65
N LEU A 23 -3.02 -12.75 7.44
CA LEU A 23 -4.36 -12.48 6.91
C LEU A 23 -5.47 -13.23 7.67
N GLU A 24 -5.25 -14.52 7.93
CA GLU A 24 -6.27 -15.40 8.51
C GLU A 24 -6.42 -15.22 10.03
N LYS A 25 -5.31 -15.00 10.74
CA LYS A 25 -5.26 -15.00 12.23
C LYS A 25 -4.89 -13.64 12.82
N GLY A 26 -4.41 -12.71 12.00
CA GLY A 26 -3.77 -11.47 12.45
C GLY A 26 -2.30 -11.66 12.83
N TYR A 27 -1.53 -10.58 12.72
CA TYR A 27 -0.09 -10.56 13.04
C TYR A 27 0.22 -10.96 14.49
N GLU A 28 -0.53 -10.44 15.46
CA GLU A 28 -0.27 -10.68 16.89
C GLU A 28 -0.49 -12.14 17.29
N HIS A 29 -1.52 -12.78 16.74
CA HIS A 29 -1.86 -14.18 17.04
C HIS A 29 -1.07 -15.19 16.20
N THR A 30 -0.19 -14.74 15.32
CA THR A 30 0.68 -15.61 14.53
C THR A 30 2.06 -15.65 15.15
N SER A 31 2.53 -16.84 15.52
CA SER A 31 3.92 -17.05 15.96
C SER A 31 4.81 -17.54 14.82
N ILE A 32 6.13 -17.39 14.97
CA ILE A 32 7.10 -18.02 14.04
C ILE A 32 6.89 -19.54 14.02
N GLN A 33 6.50 -20.14 15.14
CA GLN A 33 6.21 -21.58 15.21
C GLN A 33 5.00 -21.97 14.36
N ASP A 34 3.95 -21.12 14.31
CA ASP A 34 2.82 -21.34 13.42
C ASP A 34 3.25 -21.34 11.95
N ILE A 35 4.11 -20.39 11.56
CA ILE A 35 4.67 -20.31 10.21
C ILE A 35 5.47 -21.58 9.89
N ILE A 36 6.34 -22.04 10.80
CA ILE A 36 7.10 -23.30 10.65
C ILE A 36 6.16 -24.49 10.43
N ASN A 37 5.11 -24.60 11.26
CA ASN A 37 4.17 -25.72 11.22
C ASN A 37 3.41 -25.79 9.88
N HIS A 38 3.06 -24.63 9.30
CA HIS A 38 2.32 -24.56 8.03
C HIS A 38 3.22 -24.74 6.80
N LEU A 39 4.52 -24.49 6.91
CA LEU A 39 5.44 -24.61 5.79
C LEU A 39 5.69 -26.06 5.36
N GLY A 40 5.65 -27.01 6.29
CA GLY A 40 5.92 -28.43 6.04
C GLY A 40 7.38 -28.69 5.61
N GLY A 41 8.18 -29.30 6.48
CA GLY A 41 9.51 -29.80 6.12
C GLY A 41 10.66 -28.79 6.17
N LEU A 42 10.42 -27.54 6.60
CA LEU A 42 11.48 -26.59 6.96
C LEU A 42 11.79 -26.68 8.45
N SER A 43 13.08 -26.77 8.80
CA SER A 43 13.49 -26.77 10.20
C SER A 43 13.40 -25.36 10.79
N LYS A 44 13.25 -25.27 12.12
CA LYS A 44 13.33 -24.00 12.86
C LYS A 44 14.60 -23.23 12.49
N GLY A 45 15.74 -23.92 12.41
CA GLY A 45 17.02 -23.32 12.00
C GLY A 45 17.04 -22.73 10.59
N ALA A 46 16.26 -23.28 9.65
CA ALA A 46 16.17 -22.75 8.30
C ALA A 46 15.44 -21.39 8.26
N ILE A 47 14.38 -21.21 9.06
CA ILE A 47 13.70 -19.90 9.15
C ILE A 47 14.58 -18.87 9.86
N TYR A 48 15.19 -19.24 10.99
CA TYR A 48 16.08 -18.33 11.73
C TYR A 48 17.36 -17.97 10.98
N HIS A 49 17.73 -18.71 9.94
CA HIS A 49 18.79 -18.31 9.01
C HIS A 49 18.35 -17.09 8.18
N HIS A 50 17.09 -17.03 7.75
CA HIS A 50 16.59 -15.97 6.86
C HIS A 50 16.03 -14.77 7.63
N PHE A 51 15.36 -15.02 8.76
CA PHE A 51 14.67 -13.98 9.54
C PHE A 51 14.98 -14.14 11.02
N LYS A 52 15.43 -13.08 11.69
CA LYS A 52 15.81 -13.15 13.10
C LYS A 52 14.61 -12.97 14.03
N SER A 53 13.56 -12.33 13.53
CA SER A 53 12.36 -11.97 14.30
C SER A 53 11.08 -12.11 13.47
N LYS A 54 9.91 -12.03 14.13
CA LYS A 54 8.60 -12.01 13.45
C LYS A 54 8.43 -10.67 12.72
N GLU A 55 8.99 -9.62 13.27
CA GLU A 55 9.05 -8.27 12.73
C GLU A 55 9.85 -8.22 11.42
N ASP A 56 10.97 -8.96 11.33
CA ASP A 56 11.77 -9.06 10.09
C ASP A 56 10.95 -9.74 8.96
N ILE A 57 10.14 -10.75 9.31
CA ILE A 57 9.24 -11.42 8.36
C ILE A 57 8.16 -10.44 7.90
N LEU A 58 7.55 -9.69 8.83
CA LEU A 58 6.56 -8.67 8.49
C LEU A 58 7.15 -7.60 7.57
N GLU A 59 8.33 -7.07 7.88
CA GLU A 59 9.03 -6.07 7.07
C GLU A 59 9.26 -6.61 5.64
N ALA A 60 9.70 -7.86 5.51
CA ALA A 60 9.90 -8.48 4.19
C ALA A 60 8.58 -8.75 3.43
N VAL A 61 7.50 -9.14 4.12
CA VAL A 61 6.17 -9.26 3.52
C VAL A 61 5.69 -7.90 3.01
N THR A 62 5.80 -6.84 3.83
CA THR A 62 5.42 -5.48 3.44
C THR A 62 6.25 -4.98 2.26
N ASN A 63 7.57 -5.18 2.26
CA ASN A 63 8.45 -4.78 1.16
C ASN A 63 8.04 -5.44 -0.16
N ARG A 64 7.71 -6.73 -0.16
CA ARG A 64 7.24 -7.44 -1.36
C ARG A 64 5.94 -6.85 -1.91
N ILE A 65 5.02 -6.44 -1.03
CA ILE A 65 3.78 -5.77 -1.44
C ILE A 65 4.08 -4.38 -2.02
N THR A 66 4.96 -3.61 -1.37
CA THR A 66 5.42 -2.30 -1.86
C THR A 66 6.06 -2.41 -3.23
N GLU A 67 6.91 -3.40 -3.48
CA GLU A 67 7.52 -3.64 -4.79
C GLU A 67 6.48 -3.89 -5.89
N GLN A 68 5.42 -4.65 -5.58
CA GLN A 68 4.34 -4.86 -6.55
C GLN A 68 3.58 -3.57 -6.84
N SER A 69 3.33 -2.74 -5.81
CA SER A 69 2.74 -1.42 -5.98
C SER A 69 3.64 -0.49 -6.81
N ASN A 70 4.94 -0.49 -6.54
CA ASN A 70 5.91 0.31 -7.28
C ASN A 70 6.00 -0.08 -8.76
N ARG A 71 5.89 -1.37 -9.09
CA ARG A 71 5.81 -1.82 -10.48
C ARG A 71 4.57 -1.27 -11.19
N MET A 72 3.41 -1.35 -10.56
CA MET A 72 2.17 -0.77 -11.12
C MET A 72 2.31 0.75 -11.33
N LEU A 73 2.87 1.46 -10.35
CA LEU A 73 3.10 2.90 -10.47
C LEU A 73 4.06 3.24 -11.63
N ALA A 74 5.13 2.46 -11.79
CA ALA A 74 6.07 2.61 -12.91
C ALA A 74 5.38 2.39 -14.26
N GLU A 75 4.60 1.31 -14.38
CA GLU A 75 3.87 0.98 -15.60
C GLU A 75 2.92 2.11 -16.02
N ILE A 76 2.17 2.71 -15.08
CA ILE A 76 1.27 3.82 -15.38
C ILE A 76 2.04 5.10 -15.70
N ARG A 77 3.09 5.43 -14.94
CA ARG A 77 3.96 6.60 -15.21
C ARG A 77 4.49 6.56 -16.64
N ASP A 78 4.91 5.39 -17.11
CA ASP A 78 5.58 5.22 -18.39
C ASP A 78 4.61 5.05 -19.58
N ARG A 79 3.29 5.06 -19.34
CA ARG A 79 2.28 5.08 -20.42
C ARG A 79 2.43 6.33 -21.27
N ARG A 80 2.29 6.18 -22.59
CA ARG A 80 2.39 7.30 -23.56
C ARG A 80 1.05 7.66 -24.18
N ASP A 81 0.03 6.88 -23.88
CA ASP A 81 -1.33 7.05 -24.37
C ASP A 81 -2.22 7.86 -23.42
N LEU A 82 -1.67 8.32 -22.28
CA LEU A 82 -2.35 9.11 -21.26
C LEU A 82 -1.61 10.43 -21.00
N ASN A 83 -2.37 11.48 -20.68
CA ASN A 83 -1.84 12.75 -20.14
C ASN A 83 -1.60 12.67 -18.62
N GLY A 84 -1.02 13.72 -18.02
CA GLY A 84 -0.66 13.73 -16.60
C GLY A 84 -1.84 13.49 -15.65
N SER A 85 -2.97 14.16 -15.87
CA SER A 85 -4.20 13.96 -15.08
C SER A 85 -4.77 12.55 -15.24
N GLU A 86 -4.78 12.00 -16.46
CA GLU A 86 -5.24 10.64 -16.74
C GLU A 86 -4.35 9.58 -16.08
N LYS A 87 -3.03 9.80 -16.03
CA LYS A 87 -2.11 8.91 -15.30
C LYS A 87 -2.36 8.92 -13.81
N LEU A 88 -2.54 10.10 -13.21
CA LEU A 88 -2.93 10.20 -11.79
C LEU A 88 -4.26 9.49 -11.55
N LYS A 89 -5.26 9.73 -12.41
CA LYS A 89 -6.55 9.04 -12.35
C LYS A 89 -6.38 7.52 -12.34
N ALA A 90 -5.58 6.99 -13.27
CA ALA A 90 -5.32 5.56 -13.37
C ALA A 90 -4.63 5.01 -12.10
N ILE A 91 -3.65 5.74 -11.53
CA ILE A 91 -3.03 5.35 -10.25
C ILE A 91 -4.08 5.26 -9.14
N PHE A 92 -4.96 6.26 -9.01
CA PHE A 92 -6.02 6.24 -8.00
C PHE A 92 -6.96 5.05 -8.20
N GLN A 93 -7.43 4.82 -9.42
CA GLN A 93 -8.32 3.69 -9.75
C GLN A 93 -7.67 2.34 -9.45
N GLU A 94 -6.44 2.12 -9.89
CA GLU A 94 -5.73 0.87 -9.64
C GLU A 94 -5.41 0.69 -8.15
N SER A 95 -5.15 1.78 -7.42
CA SER A 95 -4.88 1.68 -5.98
C SER A 95 -6.07 1.13 -5.19
N ILE A 96 -7.30 1.59 -5.47
CA ILE A 96 -8.51 1.21 -4.72
C ILE A 96 -9.16 -0.11 -5.18
N ASN A 97 -8.84 -0.56 -6.39
CA ASN A 97 -9.45 -1.77 -6.97
C ASN A 97 -8.61 -3.03 -6.78
N ARG A 98 -7.39 -2.91 -6.25
CA ARG A 98 -6.49 -4.07 -6.10
C ARG A 98 -6.95 -4.99 -4.96
N PRO A 99 -7.13 -6.30 -5.20
CA PRO A 99 -7.49 -7.28 -4.17
C PRO A 99 -6.48 -7.35 -3.02
N VAL A 100 -5.20 -7.07 -3.31
CA VAL A 100 -4.13 -7.00 -2.30
C VAL A 100 -4.39 -5.90 -1.26
N GLN A 101 -5.10 -4.83 -1.62
CA GLN A 101 -5.53 -3.84 -0.64
C GLN A 101 -6.59 -4.41 0.28
N ASP A 102 -7.63 -5.10 -0.21
CA ASP A 102 -8.66 -5.75 0.63
C ASP A 102 -8.03 -6.71 1.65
N GLU A 103 -6.94 -7.38 1.26
CA GLU A 103 -6.15 -8.27 2.09
C GLU A 103 -5.32 -7.51 3.13
N ILE A 104 -4.53 -6.51 2.76
CA ILE A 104 -3.82 -5.66 3.74
C ILE A 104 -4.82 -5.01 4.72
N PHE A 105 -5.97 -4.57 4.20
CA PHE A 105 -7.06 -4.00 4.96
C PHE A 105 -7.64 -5.03 5.95
N ALA A 106 -7.62 -6.31 5.64
CA ALA A 106 -8.07 -7.35 6.55
C ALA A 106 -7.07 -7.67 7.68
N MET A 107 -5.78 -7.39 7.51
CA MET A 107 -4.71 -7.71 8.47
C MET A 107 -4.66 -6.74 9.67
N ALA A 108 -5.57 -5.75 9.70
CA ALA A 108 -5.29 -4.43 10.24
C ALA A 108 -5.59 -4.09 11.70
N PRO A 109 -6.26 -4.89 12.58
CA PRO A 109 -6.59 -4.35 13.89
C PRO A 109 -5.37 -3.99 14.77
N ASN A 110 -4.13 -4.38 14.40
CA ASN A 110 -2.92 -4.08 15.17
C ASN A 110 -1.82 -3.31 14.41
N PHE A 111 -2.05 -2.84 13.17
CA PHE A 111 -1.04 -2.06 12.41
C PHE A 111 -0.69 -0.72 13.09
N GLN A 112 -1.62 -0.14 13.84
CA GLN A 112 -1.45 1.12 14.58
C GLN A 112 -0.33 1.07 15.64
N ASN A 113 0.01 -0.12 16.15
CA ASN A 113 0.96 -0.27 17.26
C ASN A 113 2.43 -0.35 16.80
N ASN A 114 2.71 -0.38 15.50
CA ASN A 114 4.08 -0.45 14.98
C ASN A 114 4.57 0.91 14.45
N ALA A 115 5.08 1.75 15.34
CA ALA A 115 5.59 3.08 15.00
C ALA A 115 6.74 3.05 13.97
N LYS A 116 7.59 2.01 13.99
CA LYS A 116 8.69 1.86 13.03
C LYS A 116 8.14 1.64 11.62
N LEU A 117 7.12 0.80 11.49
CA LEU A 117 6.46 0.54 10.21
C LEU A 117 5.77 1.79 9.67
N MET A 118 5.01 2.50 10.52
CA MET A 118 4.36 3.77 10.15
C MET A 118 5.38 4.81 9.68
N PHE A 119 6.48 4.97 10.42
CA PHE A 119 7.56 5.88 10.01
C PHE A 119 8.19 5.46 8.68
N SER A 120 8.38 4.15 8.45
CA SER A 120 8.89 3.62 7.19
C SER A 120 7.94 3.91 6.03
N MET A 121 6.62 3.73 6.21
CA MET A 121 5.62 4.02 5.17
C MET A 121 5.57 5.50 4.78
N VAL A 122 5.61 6.39 5.78
CA VAL A 122 5.69 7.84 5.53
C VAL A 122 6.99 8.19 4.81
N THR A 123 8.11 7.67 5.29
CA THR A 123 9.44 7.94 4.71
C THR A 123 9.54 7.42 3.28
N ASP A 124 9.03 6.22 3.00
CA ASP A 124 9.00 5.63 1.67
C ASP A 124 8.09 6.42 0.71
N SER A 125 6.91 6.82 1.19
CA SER A 125 5.98 7.64 0.39
C SER A 125 6.63 8.94 -0.06
N ILE A 126 7.35 9.63 0.84
CA ILE A 126 7.98 10.92 0.54
C ILE A 126 9.31 10.78 -0.21
N LYS A 127 10.17 9.84 0.20
CA LYS A 127 11.55 9.74 -0.34
C LYS A 127 11.66 8.84 -1.57
N GLN A 128 10.71 7.93 -1.79
CA GLN A 128 10.74 6.99 -2.90
C GLN A 128 9.54 7.18 -3.82
N VAL A 129 8.32 7.14 -3.29
CA VAL A 129 7.13 7.09 -4.16
C VAL A 129 6.86 8.42 -4.85
N ALA A 130 6.83 9.52 -4.09
CA ALA A 130 6.61 10.87 -4.61
C ALA A 130 7.60 11.24 -5.73
N PRO A 131 8.94 11.22 -5.52
CA PRO A 131 9.88 11.68 -6.54
C PRO A 131 9.98 10.75 -7.75
N ASN A 132 9.83 9.43 -7.57
CA ASN A 132 10.08 8.49 -8.66
C ASN A 132 8.85 8.21 -9.53
N TYR A 133 7.63 8.40 -9.00
CA TYR A 133 6.40 8.04 -9.71
C TYR A 133 5.42 9.20 -9.86
N ILE A 134 5.15 9.94 -8.79
CA ILE A 134 4.09 10.95 -8.80
C ILE A 134 4.58 12.28 -9.39
N LEU A 135 5.77 12.74 -8.99
CA LEU A 135 6.35 13.99 -9.48
C LEU A 135 6.50 14.01 -11.01
N PRO A 136 7.04 12.98 -11.69
CA PRO A 136 7.13 12.98 -13.16
C PRO A 136 5.77 13.13 -13.85
N ILE A 137 4.72 12.52 -13.27
CA ILE A 137 3.35 12.62 -13.79
C ILE A 137 2.80 14.04 -13.59
N ILE A 138 3.10 14.66 -12.44
CA ILE A 138 2.70 16.05 -12.17
C ILE A 138 3.41 16.99 -13.13
N GLU A 139 4.71 16.81 -13.37
CA GLU A 139 5.48 17.62 -14.33
C GLU A 139 4.94 17.49 -15.75
N GLU A 140 4.56 16.29 -16.17
CA GLU A 140 3.89 16.05 -17.45
C GLU A 140 2.52 16.74 -17.51
N GLY A 141 1.73 16.63 -16.45
CA GLY A 141 0.43 17.31 -16.34
C GLY A 141 0.53 18.84 -16.34
N ILE A 142 1.63 19.40 -15.84
CA ILE A 142 1.91 20.83 -15.96
C ILE A 142 2.25 21.18 -17.41
N ALA A 143 3.07 20.36 -18.07
CA ALA A 143 3.47 20.57 -19.45
C ALA A 143 2.30 20.46 -20.45
N ASP A 144 1.35 19.55 -20.20
CA ASP A 144 0.15 19.36 -21.01
C ASP A 144 -1.03 20.26 -20.59
N GLY A 145 -0.90 20.99 -19.48
CA GLY A 145 -1.88 21.95 -18.97
C GLY A 145 -3.04 21.34 -18.17
N THR A 146 -3.01 20.03 -17.89
CA THR A 146 -4.04 19.35 -17.08
C THR A 146 -3.87 19.53 -15.58
N ILE A 147 -2.68 19.96 -15.12
CA ILE A 147 -2.37 20.19 -13.69
C ILE A 147 -1.82 21.60 -13.51
N VAL A 148 -2.32 22.31 -12.50
CA VAL A 148 -1.96 23.71 -12.23
C VAL A 148 -1.38 23.83 -10.82
N THR A 149 -0.07 24.06 -10.73
CA THR A 149 0.63 24.38 -9.48
C THR A 149 2.00 24.99 -9.76
N ASP A 150 2.46 25.89 -8.89
CA ASP A 150 3.85 26.40 -8.88
C ASP A 150 4.78 25.51 -8.03
N TYR A 151 4.23 24.50 -7.35
CA TYR A 151 4.92 23.68 -6.34
C TYR A 151 4.75 22.16 -6.61
N PRO A 152 5.28 21.64 -7.73
CA PRO A 152 5.02 20.26 -8.16
C PRO A 152 5.55 19.20 -7.19
N VAL A 153 6.72 19.43 -6.57
CA VAL A 153 7.32 18.50 -5.60
C VAL A 153 6.42 18.36 -4.37
N GLN A 154 5.99 19.49 -3.80
CA GLN A 154 5.14 19.51 -2.61
C GLN A 154 3.76 18.93 -2.91
N LEU A 155 3.22 19.17 -4.11
CA LEU A 155 1.97 18.56 -4.53
C LEU A 155 2.10 17.03 -4.64
N ALA A 156 3.20 16.52 -5.21
CA ALA A 156 3.47 15.09 -5.29
C ALA A 156 3.49 14.43 -3.91
N GLU A 157 4.25 15.03 -2.97
CA GLU A 157 4.36 14.59 -1.58
C GLU A 157 3.00 14.61 -0.87
N LEU A 158 2.23 15.69 -1.03
CA LEU A 158 0.93 15.84 -0.40
C LEU A 158 -0.08 14.81 -0.93
N ILE A 159 -0.17 14.64 -2.25
CA ILE A 159 -1.07 13.69 -2.88
C ILE A 159 -0.79 12.27 -2.37
N ILE A 160 0.47 11.83 -2.37
CA ILE A 160 0.80 10.47 -1.94
C ILE A 160 0.63 10.28 -0.43
N PHE A 161 0.98 11.27 0.38
CA PHE A 161 0.80 11.22 1.82
C PHE A 161 -0.68 11.11 2.19
N VAL A 162 -1.52 11.94 1.55
CA VAL A 162 -2.95 11.92 1.78
C VAL A 162 -3.55 10.56 1.36
N ALA A 163 -3.19 10.06 0.17
CA ALA A 163 -3.68 8.80 -0.35
C ALA A 163 -3.27 7.58 0.48
N ASN A 164 -1.98 7.47 0.84
CA ASN A 164 -1.45 6.28 1.52
C ASN A 164 -1.66 6.30 3.03
N ILE A 165 -1.66 7.48 3.65
CA ILE A 165 -1.63 7.63 5.10
C ILE A 165 -2.95 8.20 5.62
N TRP A 166 -3.29 9.45 5.26
CA TRP A 166 -4.41 10.16 5.89
C TRP A 166 -5.77 9.54 5.61
N MET A 167 -6.01 9.14 4.36
CA MET A 167 -7.26 8.53 3.92
C MET A 167 -7.42 7.07 4.33
N ASN A 168 -6.36 6.43 4.81
CA ASN A 168 -6.45 5.04 5.22
C ASN A 168 -7.10 4.96 6.63
N PRO A 169 -8.33 4.42 6.75
CA PRO A 169 -9.07 4.39 8.01
C PRO A 169 -8.36 3.58 9.11
N MET A 170 -7.42 2.71 8.72
CA MET A 170 -6.67 1.86 9.65
C MET A 170 -5.67 2.62 10.46
N ASN A 171 -5.13 3.72 9.93
CA ASN A 171 -4.12 4.50 10.63
C ASN A 171 -4.71 5.30 11.78
N PHE A 172 -5.99 5.66 11.69
CA PHE A 172 -6.65 6.58 12.64
C PHE A 172 -7.90 6.00 13.31
N GLY A 173 -8.35 4.80 12.89
CA GLY A 173 -9.53 4.17 13.44
C GLY A 173 -10.84 4.84 13.01
N ASP A 174 -10.84 5.44 11.82
CA ASP A 174 -11.94 6.26 11.32
C ASP A 174 -13.24 5.46 11.20
N THR A 175 -14.35 6.13 11.49
CA THR A 175 -15.71 5.71 11.12
C THR A 175 -15.94 5.84 9.61
N GLN A 176 -17.05 5.29 9.13
CA GLN A 176 -17.44 5.44 7.72
C GLN A 176 -17.67 6.90 7.33
N GLU A 177 -18.29 7.68 8.21
CA GLU A 177 -18.56 9.10 7.98
C GLU A 177 -17.27 9.91 7.92
N GLU A 178 -16.33 9.66 8.84
CA GLU A 178 -15.02 10.32 8.84
C GLU A 178 -14.21 9.99 7.58
N SER A 179 -14.17 8.70 7.19
CA SER A 179 -13.47 8.25 5.98
C SER A 179 -14.05 8.91 4.72
N PHE A 180 -15.37 8.99 4.63
CA PHE A 180 -16.06 9.69 3.55
C PHE A 180 -15.74 11.19 3.55
N GLY A 181 -15.76 11.84 4.72
CA GLY A 181 -15.40 13.26 4.86
C GLY A 181 -13.99 13.55 4.37
N LYS A 182 -13.00 12.72 4.74
CA LYS A 182 -11.61 12.82 4.27
C LYS A 182 -11.54 12.73 2.74
N PHE A 183 -12.25 11.76 2.16
CA PHE A 183 -12.30 11.61 0.70
C PHE A 183 -12.88 12.84 0.00
N MET A 184 -13.99 13.39 0.50
CA MET A 184 -14.61 14.57 -0.11
C MET A 184 -13.68 15.79 -0.06
N VAL A 185 -12.96 15.99 1.06
CA VAL A 185 -11.95 17.06 1.17
C VAL A 185 -10.79 16.82 0.21
N PHE A 186 -10.32 15.58 0.08
CA PHE A 186 -9.27 15.24 -0.86
C PHE A 186 -9.67 15.50 -2.31
N GLN A 187 -10.90 15.13 -2.71
CA GLN A 187 -11.43 15.44 -4.03
C GLN A 187 -11.50 16.95 -4.28
N GLN A 188 -11.99 17.74 -3.30
CA GLN A 188 -12.02 19.20 -3.41
C GLN A 188 -10.62 19.79 -3.56
N MET A 189 -9.64 19.26 -2.81
CA MET A 189 -8.25 19.66 -2.92
C MET A 189 -7.69 19.40 -4.33
N LEU A 190 -7.88 18.19 -4.88
CA LEU A 190 -7.42 17.83 -6.22
C LEU A 190 -8.03 18.74 -7.30
N LYS A 191 -9.34 19.02 -7.22
CA LYS A 191 -10.02 19.97 -8.12
C LYS A 191 -9.36 21.34 -8.12
N GLY A 192 -8.86 21.81 -6.97
CA GLY A 192 -8.12 23.07 -6.86
C GLY A 192 -6.85 23.14 -7.71
N PHE A 193 -6.26 21.99 -8.05
CA PHE A 193 -5.07 21.86 -8.90
C PHE A 193 -5.38 21.48 -10.36
N GLY A 194 -6.65 21.55 -10.78
CA GLY A 194 -7.10 21.11 -12.11
C GLY A 194 -7.34 19.60 -12.22
N LEU A 195 -7.18 18.85 -11.13
CA LEU A 195 -7.34 17.40 -11.08
C LEU A 195 -8.77 17.00 -10.69
N ASP A 196 -9.69 17.03 -11.64
CA ASP A 196 -11.01 16.39 -11.47
C ASP A 196 -10.98 14.91 -11.86
N ILE A 197 -10.16 14.14 -11.14
CA ILE A 197 -9.86 12.75 -11.47
C ILE A 197 -10.75 11.74 -10.76
N VAL A 198 -11.45 12.17 -9.70
CA VAL A 198 -12.23 11.31 -8.82
C VAL A 198 -13.67 11.22 -9.33
N ASP A 199 -14.10 10.02 -9.72
CA ASP A 199 -15.46 9.76 -10.21
C ASP A 199 -16.35 9.00 -9.20
N GLU A 200 -17.65 8.93 -9.49
CA GLU A 200 -18.68 8.32 -8.64
C GLU A 200 -18.38 6.85 -8.34
N LYS A 201 -17.83 6.10 -9.31
CA LYS A 201 -17.46 4.70 -9.11
C LYS A 201 -16.32 4.54 -8.10
N MET A 202 -15.33 5.44 -8.13
CA MET A 202 -14.27 5.44 -7.11
C MET A 202 -14.82 5.74 -5.72
N LEU A 203 -15.79 6.65 -5.63
CA LEU A 203 -16.44 6.97 -4.37
C LEU A 203 -17.19 5.77 -3.79
N GLU A 204 -17.99 5.08 -4.60
CA GLU A 204 -18.69 3.85 -4.21
C GLU A 204 -17.70 2.78 -3.70
N ARG A 205 -16.61 2.55 -4.44
CA ARG A 205 -15.59 1.56 -4.05
C ARG A 205 -14.93 1.88 -2.71
N LEU A 206 -14.63 3.15 -2.44
CA LEU A 206 -14.03 3.55 -1.16
C LEU A 206 -15.00 3.40 0.02
N GLN A 207 -16.29 3.62 -0.20
CA GLN A 207 -17.31 3.32 0.80
C GLN A 207 -17.38 1.82 1.09
N GLU A 208 -17.32 0.96 0.07
CA GLU A 208 -17.26 -0.50 0.25
C GLU A 208 -16.06 -0.95 1.08
N LEU A 209 -14.86 -0.45 0.77
CA LEU A 209 -13.62 -0.76 1.50
C LEU A 209 -13.74 -0.41 2.99
N THR A 210 -14.33 0.75 3.28
CA THR A 210 -14.55 1.19 4.66
C THR A 210 -15.52 0.25 5.41
N VAL A 211 -16.58 -0.21 4.74
CA VAL A 211 -17.52 -1.19 5.31
C VAL A 211 -16.85 -2.54 5.55
N ILE A 212 -16.00 -3.01 4.64
CA ILE A 212 -15.24 -4.27 4.80
C ILE A 212 -14.35 -4.22 6.04
N TYR A 213 -13.64 -3.10 6.24
CA TYR A 213 -12.82 -2.90 7.42
C TYR A 213 -13.65 -2.93 8.71
N LEU A 214 -14.74 -2.15 8.77
CA LEU A 214 -15.57 -2.07 9.97
C LEU A 214 -16.23 -3.40 10.35
N LYS A 215 -16.51 -4.28 9.39
CA LYS A 215 -17.01 -5.64 9.65
C LYS A 215 -15.98 -6.59 10.25
N LYS A 216 -14.69 -6.29 10.13
CA LYS A 216 -13.57 -7.10 10.65
C LYS A 216 -12.99 -6.57 11.98
N LYS A 217 -13.46 -5.40 12.43
CA LYS A 217 -13.18 -4.85 13.77
C LYS A 217 -14.00 -5.56 14.83
#